data_AF-A0A350DLD1-F1
#
_entry.id   AF-A0A350DLD1-F1
#
_cell.length_a   1.000
_cell.length_b   1.000
_cell.length_c   1.000
_cell.angle_alpha   90.00
_cell.angle_beta   90.00
_cell.angle_gamma   90.00
#
_symmetry.space_group_name_H-M   'P 1'
#
loop_
_entity.id
_entity.type
_entity.pdbx_description
1 polymer ?
#
loop_
_entity_poly.entity_id
_entity_poly.type
_entity_poly.pdbx_seq_one_letter_code
_entity_poly.pdbx_strand_id
1 'polypeptide(L)'
;MKKLYLTRTAPNPRKALILLASKGIDVDDMDDLDVVDIDFATNEQMSEEFTKINPMQTVPVLTLDDGTVLNDSQAVCEYLDRVYGERSVMGNDVVQRAQVCSMRRIAEF
;
A
#
# COMPACT_ATOMS: atom_id res chain seq x y z
N MET A 1 -2.88 5.60 -15.17
CA MET A 1 -3.12 4.35 -14.42
C MET A 1 -2.21 4.35 -13.21
N LYS A 2 -2.77 4.21 -12.00
CA LYS A 2 -2.00 4.17 -10.74
C LYS A 2 -1.20 2.88 -10.69
N LYS A 3 -0.04 2.88 -10.03
CA LYS A 3 0.75 1.65 -9.83
C LYS A 3 1.07 1.40 -8.37
N LEU A 4 0.78 0.21 -7.89
CA LEU A 4 1.11 -0.29 -6.57
C LEU A 4 2.28 -1.27 -6.68
N TYR A 5 3.48 -0.82 -6.32
CA TYR A 5 4.67 -1.66 -6.26
C TYR A 5 4.71 -2.38 -4.92
N LEU A 6 4.74 -3.71 -4.93
CA LEU A 6 4.76 -4.54 -3.73
C LEU A 6 5.44 -5.88 -3.97
N THR A 7 5.66 -6.66 -2.91
CA THR A 7 5.87 -8.10 -3.02
C THR A 7 4.81 -8.81 -2.21
N ARG A 8 4.32 -9.95 -2.71
CA ARG A 8 3.28 -10.75 -2.03
C ARG A 8 3.79 -11.50 -0.79
N THR A 9 5.10 -11.51 -0.57
CA THR A 9 5.76 -12.31 0.47
C THR A 9 6.05 -11.51 1.75
N ALA A 10 6.40 -10.22 1.63
CA ALA A 10 6.85 -9.43 2.77
C ALA A 10 5.67 -8.90 3.64
N PRO A 11 5.84 -8.75 4.96
CA PRO A 11 4.75 -8.37 5.87
C PRO A 11 4.13 -7.00 5.58
N ASN A 12 4.96 -5.98 5.35
CA ASN A 12 4.48 -4.60 5.16
C ASN A 12 3.69 -4.42 3.84
N PRO A 13 4.16 -4.88 2.68
CA PRO A 13 3.39 -4.77 1.44
C PRO A 13 2.08 -5.57 1.46
N ARG A 14 2.08 -6.74 2.12
CA ARG A 14 0.86 -7.54 2.28
C ARG A 14 -0.28 -6.81 3.01
N LYS A 15 0.01 -5.78 3.82
CA LYS A 15 -1.05 -4.98 4.46
C LYS A 15 -2.01 -4.38 3.43
N ALA A 16 -1.50 -3.88 2.30
CA ALA A 16 -2.32 -3.32 1.22
C ALA A 16 -3.21 -4.39 0.55
N LEU A 17 -2.66 -5.59 0.32
CA LEU A 17 -3.40 -6.73 -0.24
C LEU A 17 -4.52 -7.18 0.69
N ILE A 18 -4.21 -7.35 1.99
CA ILE A 18 -5.18 -7.75 3.01
C ILE A 18 -6.28 -6.70 3.15
N LEU A 19 -5.92 -5.42 3.10
CA LEU A 19 -6.88 -4.32 3.17
C LEU A 19 -7.89 -4.40 2.03
N LEU A 20 -7.44 -4.48 0.77
CA LEU A 20 -8.34 -4.56 -0.38
C LEU A 20 -9.19 -5.84 -0.35
N ALA A 21 -8.58 -6.99 -0.06
CA ALA A 21 -9.30 -8.25 0.07
C ALA A 21 -10.37 -8.21 1.17
N SER A 22 -10.10 -7.55 2.31
CA SER A 22 -11.07 -7.40 3.40
C SER A 22 -12.28 -6.53 3.02
N LYS A 23 -12.12 -5.72 1.97
CA LYS A 23 -13.18 -4.89 1.36
C LYS A 23 -13.87 -5.60 0.20
N GLY A 24 -13.53 -6.86 -0.06
CA GLY A 24 -14.07 -7.66 -1.16
C GLY A 24 -13.52 -7.28 -2.54
N ILE A 25 -12.38 -6.59 -2.58
CA ILE A 25 -11.76 -6.12 -3.81
C ILE A 25 -10.63 -7.08 -4.17
N ASP A 26 -10.71 -7.67 -5.36
CA ASP A 26 -9.57 -8.38 -5.95
C ASP A 26 -8.64 -7.35 -6.58
N VAL A 27 -7.42 -7.27 -6.06
CA VAL A 27 -6.44 -6.28 -6.53
C VAL A 27 -5.93 -6.58 -7.95
N ASP A 28 -6.03 -7.84 -8.39
CA ASP A 28 -5.60 -8.25 -9.72
C ASP A 28 -6.70 -8.02 -10.78
N ASP A 29 -7.91 -7.61 -10.36
CA ASP A 29 -9.08 -7.32 -11.22
C ASP A 29 -9.55 -5.87 -11.04
N MET A 30 -8.62 -4.91 -11.15
CA MET A 30 -8.90 -3.47 -11.04
C MET A 30 -8.58 -2.74 -12.35
N ASP A 31 -9.51 -1.91 -12.82
CA ASP A 31 -9.34 -1.16 -14.08
C ASP A 31 -8.40 0.06 -13.94
N ASP A 32 -8.20 0.58 -12.73
CA ASP A 32 -7.54 1.87 -12.48
C ASP A 32 -6.31 1.81 -11.56
N LEU A 33 -5.87 0.59 -11.22
CA LEU A 33 -4.70 0.29 -10.41
C LEU A 33 -3.96 -0.94 -10.95
N ASP A 34 -2.70 -0.78 -11.31
CA ASP A 34 -1.80 -1.85 -11.73
C ASP A 34 -0.92 -2.31 -10.56
N VAL A 35 -0.79 -3.61 -10.33
CA VAL A 35 0.07 -4.18 -9.29
C VAL A 35 1.38 -4.63 -9.92
N VAL A 36 2.48 -4.04 -9.46
CA VAL A 36 3.82 -4.41 -9.91
C VAL A 36 4.48 -5.22 -8.81
N ASP A 37 4.73 -6.51 -9.08
CA ASP A 37 5.48 -7.37 -8.16
C ASP A 37 6.97 -7.03 -8.25
N ILE A 38 7.58 -6.72 -7.10
CA ILE A 38 9.00 -6.41 -6.96
C ILE A 38 9.70 -7.66 -6.43
N ASP A 39 10.62 -8.20 -7.22
CA ASP A 39 11.34 -9.41 -6.88
C ASP A 39 12.44 -9.16 -5.84
N PHE A 40 12.17 -9.59 -4.61
CA PHE A 40 13.11 -9.51 -3.50
C PHE A 40 14.28 -10.51 -3.64
N ALA A 41 14.12 -11.61 -4.39
CA ALA A 41 15.18 -12.59 -4.58
C ALA A 41 16.35 -12.00 -5.40
N THR A 42 16.04 -11.08 -6.32
CA THR A 42 17.03 -10.37 -7.14
C THR A 42 17.37 -8.97 -6.61
N ASN A 43 16.82 -8.57 -5.47
CA ASN A 43 16.92 -7.22 -4.92
C ASN A 43 16.45 -6.12 -5.89
N GLU A 44 15.36 -6.36 -6.63
CA GLU A 44 14.82 -5.40 -7.60
C GLU A 44 14.50 -4.04 -6.97
N GLN A 45 14.10 -4.00 -5.70
CA GLN A 45 13.87 -2.76 -4.94
C GLN A 45 15.15 -1.91 -4.76
N MET A 46 16.33 -2.47 -4.96
CA MET A 46 17.62 -1.77 -4.90
C MET A 46 18.13 -1.36 -6.29
N SER A 47 17.40 -1.70 -7.36
CA SER A 47 17.75 -1.30 -8.72
C SER A 47 17.75 0.23 -8.87
N GLU A 48 18.54 0.74 -9.81
CA GLU A 48 18.54 2.18 -10.13
C GLU A 48 17.15 2.66 -10.60
N GLU A 49 16.40 1.80 -11.29
CA GLU A 49 15.06 2.11 -11.76
C GLU A 49 14.08 2.29 -10.60
N PHE A 50 14.02 1.34 -9.67
CA PHE A 50 13.14 1.45 -8.51
C PHE A 50 13.60 2.56 -7.55
N THR A 51 14.90 2.76 -7.38
CA THR A 51 15.45 3.81 -6.51
C THR A 51 15.03 5.22 -6.96
N LYS A 52 14.83 5.44 -8.27
CA LYS A 52 14.28 6.70 -8.79
C LYS A 52 12.82 6.91 -8.39
N ILE A 53 12.05 5.84 -8.17
CA ILE A 53 10.67 5.88 -7.70
C ILE A 53 10.63 6.10 -6.19
N ASN A 54 11.36 5.27 -5.44
CA ASN A 54 11.46 5.35 -3.99
C ASN A 54 12.93 5.24 -3.54
N PRO A 55 13.57 6.36 -3.17
CA PRO A 55 14.95 6.36 -2.68
C PRO A 55 15.16 5.53 -1.40
N MET A 56 14.09 5.20 -0.67
CA MET A 56 14.18 4.32 0.50
C MET A 56 14.32 2.84 0.14
N GLN A 57 14.25 2.47 -1.14
CA GLN A 57 14.44 1.10 -1.63
C GLN A 57 13.57 0.06 -0.91
N THR A 58 12.35 0.46 -0.56
CA THR A 58 11.37 -0.35 0.15
C THR A 58 10.02 -0.37 -0.56
N VAL A 59 9.22 -1.38 -0.24
CA VAL A 59 7.82 -1.52 -0.67
C VAL A 59 6.93 -1.70 0.57
N PRO A 60 5.62 -1.38 0.49
CA PRO A 60 4.88 -0.96 -0.69
C PRO A 60 5.10 0.51 -1.06
N VAL A 61 4.88 0.82 -2.34
CA VAL A 61 4.85 2.18 -2.88
C VAL A 61 3.66 2.31 -3.82
N LEU A 62 2.88 3.38 -3.68
CA LEU A 62 1.80 3.71 -4.61
C LEU A 62 2.18 4.96 -5.40
N THR A 63 2.09 4.88 -6.72
CA THR A 63 2.25 6.04 -7.62
C THR A 63 0.91 6.41 -8.23
N LEU A 64 0.58 7.70 -8.20
CA LEU A 64 -0.65 8.25 -8.74
C LEU A 64 -0.45 8.75 -10.18
N ASP A 65 -1.55 9.04 -10.86
CA ASP A 65 -1.55 9.47 -12.26
C ASP A 65 -0.83 10.81 -12.49
N ASP A 66 -0.76 11.67 -11.47
CA ASP A 66 -0.07 12.95 -11.51
C ASP A 66 1.43 12.87 -11.15
N GLY A 67 1.94 11.65 -10.92
CA GLY A 67 3.32 11.40 -10.51
C GLY A 67 3.56 11.49 -9.00
N THR A 68 2.54 11.75 -8.18
CA THR A 68 2.66 11.70 -6.72
C THR A 68 3.06 10.30 -6.27
N VAL A 69 4.05 10.23 -5.36
CA VAL A 69 4.53 8.98 -4.77
C VAL A 69 4.11 8.91 -3.30
N LEU A 70 3.42 7.84 -2.92
CA LEU A 70 3.09 7.51 -1.54
C LEU A 70 3.92 6.30 -1.11
N ASN A 71 4.93 6.55 -0.27
CA ASN A 71 5.74 5.53 0.38
C ASN A 71 5.20 5.22 1.78
N ASP A 72 5.69 4.13 2.40
CA ASP A 72 5.23 3.57 3.67
C ASP A 72 3.89 2.80 3.59
N SER A 73 3.87 1.63 4.25
CA SER A 73 2.70 0.74 4.22
C SER A 73 1.44 1.39 4.77
N GLN A 74 1.54 2.28 5.76
CA GLN A 74 0.37 2.94 6.31
C GLN A 74 -0.18 4.00 5.37
N ALA A 75 0.67 4.82 4.76
CA ALA A 75 0.21 5.88 3.85
C ALA A 75 -0.48 5.27 2.62
N VAL A 76 0.07 4.18 2.08
CA VAL A 76 -0.55 3.40 1.01
C VAL A 76 -1.90 2.85 1.46
N CYS A 77 -1.97 2.18 2.61
CA CYS A 77 -3.23 1.62 3.12
C CYS A 77 -4.29 2.70 3.39
N GLU A 78 -3.89 3.86 3.90
CA GLU A 78 -4.76 5.01 4.16
C GLU A 78 -5.38 5.55 2.87
N TYR A 79 -4.59 5.66 1.80
CA TYR A 79 -5.09 6.09 0.49
C TYR A 79 -6.07 5.05 -0.08
N LEU A 80 -5.67 3.77 -0.13
CA LEU A 80 -6.48 2.70 -0.70
C LEU A 80 -7.82 2.55 0.04
N ASP A 81 -7.82 2.67 1.37
CA ASP A 81 -9.04 2.56 2.17
C ASP A 81 -10.04 3.70 1.89
N ARG A 82 -9.56 4.90 1.57
CA ARG A 82 -10.44 6.03 1.25
C ARG A 82 -10.95 6.02 -0.18
N VAL A 83 -10.14 5.51 -1.11
CA VAL A 83 -10.41 5.60 -2.54
C VAL A 83 -11.25 4.42 -3.02
N TYR A 84 -11.05 3.23 -2.47
CA TYR A 84 -11.69 2.02 -2.96
C TYR A 84 -12.62 1.41 -1.93
N GLY A 85 -13.83 1.01 -2.35
CA GLY A 85 -14.83 0.32 -1.54
C GLY A 85 -15.65 1.23 -0.61
N GLU A 86 -16.85 0.78 -0.22
CA GLU A 86 -17.80 1.59 0.56
C GLU A 86 -17.50 1.62 2.07
N ARG A 87 -16.90 0.55 2.61
CA ARG A 87 -16.63 0.39 4.04
C ARG A 87 -15.17 0.69 4.35
N SER A 88 -14.91 1.67 5.21
CA SER A 88 -13.57 1.90 5.76
C SER A 88 -13.16 0.79 6.73
N VAL A 89 -11.95 0.28 6.58
CA VAL A 89 -11.29 -0.60 7.58
C VAL A 89 -10.35 0.17 8.49
N MET A 90 -10.03 1.43 8.16
CA MET A 90 -9.21 2.31 9.01
C MET A 90 -10.05 3.17 9.98
N GLY A 91 -11.38 3.09 9.91
CA GLY A 91 -12.32 3.87 10.72
C GLY A 91 -13.08 4.92 9.90
N ASN A 92 -14.34 5.16 10.26
CA ASN A 92 -15.26 6.06 9.55
C ASN A 92 -15.31 7.47 10.16
N ASP A 93 -14.86 7.61 11.41
CA ASP A 93 -14.82 8.89 12.12
C ASP A 93 -13.42 9.19 12.70
N VAL A 94 -13.25 10.42 13.20
CA VAL A 94 -11.97 10.91 13.73
C VAL A 94 -11.47 10.06 14.90
N VAL A 95 -12.36 9.60 15.77
CA VAL A 95 -12.01 8.82 16.97
C VAL A 95 -11.60 7.40 16.59
N GLN A 96 -12.37 6.73 15.74
CA GLN A 96 -12.06 5.39 15.24
C GLN A 96 -10.70 5.37 14.55
N ARG A 97 -10.41 6.38 13.72
CA ARG A 97 -9.13 6.48 13.01
C ARG A 97 -7.97 6.72 13.95
N ALA A 98 -8.15 7.51 15.01
CA ALA A 98 -7.15 7.68 16.05
C ALA A 98 -6.90 6.38 16.84
N GLN A 99 -7.94 5.60 17.12
CA GLN A 99 -7.83 4.28 17.76
C GLN A 99 -7.07 3.28 16.90
N VAL A 100 -7.38 3.19 15.60
CA VAL A 100 -6.65 2.34 14.65
C VAL A 100 -5.19 2.77 14.56
N CYS A 101 -4.92 4.07 14.49
CA CYS A 101 -3.55 4.58 14.51
C CYS A 101 -2.79 4.17 15.78
N SER A 102 -3.42 4.30 16.95
CA SER A 102 -2.83 3.89 18.24
C SER A 102 -2.53 2.40 18.28
N MET A 103 -3.50 1.55 17.94
CA MET A 103 -3.34 0.08 17.95
C MET A 103 -2.26 -0.38 16.98
N ARG A 104 -2.21 0.22 15.77
CA ARG A 104 -1.16 -0.05 14.80
C ARG A 104 0.22 0.29 15.35
N ARG A 105 0.39 1.47 15.95
CA ARG A 105 1.69 1.86 16.53
C ARG A 105 2.11 0.87 17.61
N ILE A 106 1.19 0.43 18.46
CA ILE A 106 1.48 -0.60 19.48
C ILE A 106 1.91 -1.92 18.84
N ALA A 107 1.33 -2.32 17.71
CA ALA A 107 1.70 -3.55 17.01
C ALA A 107 3.03 -3.45 16.22
N GLU A 108 3.50 -2.24 15.92
CA GLU A 108 4.74 -1.99 15.17
C GLU A 108 5.98 -1.82 16.07
N PHE A 109 5.81 -1.79 17.40
CA PHE A 109 6.86 -1.72 18.42
C PHE A 109 6.83 -2.94 19.34
#